data_AF-L7KT77-F1
#
_entry.id   AF-L7KT77-F1
#
_cell.length_a   1.000
_cell.length_b   1.000
_cell.length_c   1.000
_cell.angle_alpha   90.00
_cell.angle_beta   90.00
_cell.angle_gamma   90.00
#
_symmetry.space_group_name_H-M   'P 1'
#
loop_
_entity.id
_entity.type
_entity.pdbx_description
1 polymer ?
#
loop_
_entity_poly.entity_id
_entity_poly.type
_entity_poly.pdbx_seq_one_letter_code
_entity_poly.pdbx_strand_id
1 'polypeptide(L)'
;MGAARSTATARGPSTAMTDNNDTGAGPTNRVAPKRGRVELPDLTLIVRPAGQPAGIRTYTANELDEAQAYADQTGGQADRLQ
;
A
#
# COMPACT_ATOMS: atom_id res chain seq x y z
N MET A 1 -64.34 -5.36 -27.17
CA MET A 1 -63.68 -6.68 -26.99
C MET A 1 -62.29 -6.57 -27.61
N GLY A 2 -61.15 -6.73 -26.97
CA GLY A 2 -60.77 -7.03 -25.59
C GLY A 2 -59.28 -6.64 -25.43
N ALA A 3 -58.87 -6.36 -24.20
CA ALA A 3 -57.51 -5.97 -23.81
C ALA A 3 -56.55 -7.18 -23.75
N ALA A 4 -55.24 -6.93 -23.94
CA ALA A 4 -54.07 -7.65 -23.37
C ALA A 4 -52.81 -7.33 -24.22
N ARG A 5 -51.58 -7.18 -23.74
CA ARG A 5 -50.93 -7.25 -22.42
C ARG A 5 -49.54 -6.59 -22.56
N SER A 6 -49.09 -5.98 -21.48
CA SER A 6 -47.71 -5.54 -21.22
C SER A 6 -46.77 -6.72 -20.98
N THR A 7 -45.50 -6.64 -21.43
CA THR A 7 -44.27 -7.29 -20.90
C THR A 7 -43.10 -6.82 -21.78
N ALA A 8 -41.86 -6.56 -21.38
CA ALA A 8 -41.15 -6.53 -20.10
C ALA A 8 -39.80 -5.84 -20.39
N THR A 9 -39.27 -5.13 -19.39
CA THR A 9 -37.92 -4.57 -19.34
C THR A 9 -36.84 -5.67 -19.41
N ALA A 10 -35.80 -5.46 -20.23
CA ALA A 10 -34.47 -6.06 -20.04
C ALA A 10 -33.43 -5.19 -20.76
N ARG A 11 -32.62 -4.42 -20.00
CA ARG A 11 -31.22 -4.75 -19.65
C ARG A 11 -30.28 -4.57 -20.86
N GLY A 12 -29.63 -3.41 -20.94
CA GLY A 12 -28.68 -3.10 -22.00
C GLY A 12 -27.39 -3.91 -21.94
N PRO A 13 -26.60 -3.87 -23.02
CA PRO A 13 -25.16 -4.07 -22.96
C PRO A 13 -24.45 -2.71 -23.01
N SER A 14 -23.86 -2.31 -21.88
CA SER A 14 -22.66 -1.47 -21.90
C SER A 14 -21.56 -2.35 -22.46
N THR A 15 -21.13 -2.08 -23.70
CA THR A 15 -20.02 -2.78 -24.33
C THR A 15 -19.03 -1.77 -24.88
N ALA A 16 -17.89 -1.73 -24.18
CA ALA A 16 -16.57 -1.26 -24.58
C ALA A 16 -16.49 0.22 -24.99
N MET A 17 -16.07 1.03 -24.01
CA MET A 17 -15.15 2.13 -24.27
C MET A 17 -13.92 1.50 -24.95
N THR A 18 -13.83 1.58 -26.27
CA THR A 18 -12.69 1.02 -27.02
C THR A 18 -11.41 1.63 -26.46
N ASP A 19 -10.57 0.75 -25.94
CA ASP A 19 -9.35 1.08 -25.23
C ASP A 19 -8.40 1.93 -26.08
N ASN A 20 -7.71 2.79 -25.35
CA ASN A 20 -6.92 3.90 -25.82
C ASN A 20 -5.70 3.51 -26.67
N ASN A 21 -5.48 4.34 -27.69
CA ASN A 21 -4.17 4.77 -28.19
C ASN A 21 -3.47 3.94 -29.29
N ASP A 22 -4.07 3.89 -30.48
CA ASP A 22 -3.40 3.49 -31.73
C ASP A 22 -3.17 4.67 -32.69
N THR A 23 -2.76 5.83 -32.17
CA THR A 23 -2.43 6.99 -33.02
C THR A 23 -1.13 7.66 -32.61
N GLY A 24 -0.03 7.25 -33.27
CA GLY A 24 1.15 8.09 -33.41
C GLY A 24 2.46 7.41 -33.05
N ALA A 25 2.99 6.60 -33.98
CA ALA A 25 4.43 6.30 -34.01
C ALA A 25 5.17 7.59 -34.42
N GLY A 26 5.38 8.51 -33.48
CA GLY A 26 6.35 9.60 -33.63
C GLY A 26 7.77 9.03 -33.74
N PRO A 27 8.76 9.81 -34.22
CA PRO A 27 10.12 9.32 -34.38
C PRO A 27 10.70 8.89 -33.02
N THR A 28 10.68 7.58 -32.74
CA THR A 28 11.32 7.02 -31.56
C THR A 28 12.81 6.91 -31.84
N ASN A 29 13.64 7.79 -31.28
CA ASN A 29 15.09 7.57 -31.25
C ASN A 29 15.39 6.47 -30.22
N ARG A 30 15.39 5.22 -30.68
CA ARG A 30 15.70 4.05 -29.85
C ARG A 30 17.21 3.93 -29.71
N VAL A 31 17.76 4.58 -28.69
CA VAL A 31 19.17 4.41 -28.32
C VAL A 31 19.29 3.24 -27.36
N ALA A 32 20.21 2.31 -27.65
CA ALA A 32 20.51 1.21 -26.75
C ALA A 32 20.98 1.76 -25.38
N PRO A 33 20.44 1.28 -24.25
CA PRO A 33 20.93 1.68 -22.95
C PRO A 33 22.44 1.41 -22.82
N LYS A 34 23.19 2.38 -22.31
CA LYS A 34 24.63 2.22 -22.03
C LYS A 34 24.94 1.17 -20.97
N ARG A 35 23.94 0.85 -20.13
CA ARG A 35 24.06 -0.13 -19.06
C ARG A 35 23.59 -1.47 -19.58
N GLY A 36 24.35 -2.52 -19.26
CA GLY A 36 23.96 -3.90 -19.54
C GLY A 36 22.61 -4.22 -18.87
N ARG A 37 21.89 -5.16 -19.47
CA ARG A 37 20.71 -5.75 -18.82
C ARG A 37 21.18 -6.45 -17.54
N VAL A 38 20.50 -6.20 -16.43
CA VAL A 38 20.74 -6.83 -15.13
C VAL A 38 19.47 -7.53 -14.69
N GLU A 39 19.61 -8.63 -13.97
CA GLU A 39 18.47 -9.35 -13.41
C GLU A 39 17.93 -8.57 -12.20
N LEU A 40 16.61 -8.62 -12.00
CA LEU A 40 15.94 -7.93 -10.88
C LEU A 40 16.58 -8.20 -9.49
N PRO A 41 17.03 -9.43 -9.14
CA PRO A 41 17.72 -9.68 -7.87
C PRO A 41 19.07 -8.96 -7.71
N ASP A 42 19.71 -8.52 -8.79
CA ASP A 42 21.01 -7.83 -8.74
C ASP A 42 20.89 -6.32 -8.48
N LEU A 43 19.65 -5.81 -8.40
CA LEU A 43 19.36 -4.42 -8.12
C LEU A 43 19.27 -4.18 -6.61
N THR A 44 20.13 -3.31 -6.08
CA THR A 44 20.03 -2.86 -4.69
C THR A 44 18.89 -1.85 -4.52
N LEU A 45 17.90 -2.20 -3.70
CA LEU A 45 16.81 -1.30 -3.35
C LEU A 45 17.23 -0.42 -2.15
N ILE A 46 17.44 0.87 -2.38
CA ILE A 46 17.72 1.83 -1.29
C ILE A 46 16.38 2.29 -0.72
N VAL A 47 15.93 1.64 0.36
CA VAL A 47 14.79 2.14 1.14
C VAL A 47 15.30 3.23 2.08
N ARG A 48 14.77 4.45 1.94
CA ARG A 48 14.89 5.50 2.97
C ARG A 48 13.59 5.48 3.77
N PRO A 49 13.53 4.72 4.88
CA PRO A 49 12.37 4.85 5.77
C PRO A 49 12.30 6.30 6.24
N ALA A 50 11.10 6.87 6.24
CA ALA A 50 10.87 8.15 6.88
C ALA A 50 11.09 7.95 8.38
N GLY A 51 12.31 8.21 8.85
CA GLY A 51 12.64 8.13 10.26
C GLY A 51 11.96 9.29 10.99
N GLN A 52 11.18 8.97 12.02
CA GLN A 52 10.73 9.94 13.01
C GLN A 52 11.46 9.65 14.33
N PRO A 53 12.77 9.97 14.43
CA PRO A 53 13.56 9.69 15.63
C PRO A 53 13.01 10.42 16.86
N ALA A 54 12.39 11.58 16.67
CA ALA A 54 11.65 12.30 17.72
C ALA A 54 10.35 11.59 18.17
N GLY A 55 9.89 10.58 17.42
CA GLY A 55 8.79 9.70 17.79
C GLY A 55 9.23 8.50 18.63
N ILE A 56 10.53 8.29 18.80
CA ILE A 56 11.06 7.38 19.81
C ILE A 56 10.81 8.05 21.15
N ARG A 57 9.80 7.58 21.88
CA ARG A 57 9.56 7.99 23.26
C ARG A 57 10.73 7.45 24.09
N THR A 58 11.49 8.36 24.69
CA THR A 58 12.40 7.99 25.78
C THR A 58 11.52 7.42 26.90
N TYR A 59 11.70 6.14 27.24
CA TYR A 59 11.05 5.58 28.43
C TYR A 59 11.53 6.37 29.65
N THR A 60 10.64 7.21 30.16
CA THR A 60 10.84 8.08 31.31
C THR A 60 10.77 7.26 32.59
N ALA A 61 11.25 7.83 33.70
CA ALA A 61 11.12 7.19 35.02
C ALA A 61 9.66 6.92 35.38
N ASN A 62 8.74 7.84 35.03
CA ASN A 62 7.31 7.68 35.29
C ASN A 62 6.72 6.43 34.61
N GLU A 63 7.12 6.12 33.38
CA GLU A 63 6.62 4.95 32.66
C GLU A 63 7.15 3.64 33.28
N LEU A 64 8.28 3.68 33.98
CA LEU A 64 8.79 2.55 34.76
C LEU A 64 8.01 2.38 36.07
N ASP A 65 7.68 3.48 36.75
CA ASP A 65 6.85 3.47 37.96
C ASP A 65 5.45 2.95 37.65
N GLU A 66 4.86 3.34 36.51
CA GLU A 66 3.57 2.84 36.02
C GLU A 66 3.62 1.34 35.70
N ALA A 67 4.69 0.88 35.03
CA ALA A 67 4.88 -0.53 34.73
C ALA A 67 5.03 -1.37 36.01
N GLN A 68 5.75 -0.85 37.01
CA GLN A 68 5.89 -1.50 38.31
C GLN A 68 4.56 -1.56 39.05
N ALA A 69 3.80 -0.46 39.08
CA ALA A 69 2.49 -0.42 39.72
C ALA A 69 1.51 -1.42 39.09
N TYR A 70 1.54 -1.58 37.76
CA TYR A 70 0.73 -2.57 37.06
C TYR A 70 1.16 -4.01 37.39
N ALA A 71 2.47 -4.28 37.47
CA ALA A 71 2.98 -5.58 37.86
C ALA A 71 2.53 -5.96 39.28
N ASP A 72 2.63 -5.02 40.23
CA ASP A 72 2.17 -5.22 41.61
C ASP A 72 0.65 -5.49 41.66
N GLN A 73 -0.14 -4.76 40.86
CA GLN A 73 -1.59 -4.93 40.78
C GLN A 73 -1.99 -6.31 40.23
N THR A 74 -1.23 -6.84 39.29
CA THR A 74 -1.55 -8.07 38.56
C THR A 74 -0.84 -9.32 39.10
N GLY A 75 0.06 -9.15 40.08
CA GLY A 75 0.95 -10.22 40.55
C GLY A 75 2.01 -10.61 39.53
N GLY A 76 2.31 -9.71 38.57
CA GLY A 76 3.32 -9.88 37.54
C GLY A 76 4.70 -9.36 37.97
N GLN A 77 5.62 -9.33 37.02
CA GLN A 77 6.97 -8.74 37.18
C GLN A 77 7.22 -7.77 36.02
N ALA A 78 7.77 -6.60 36.33
CA ALA A 78 8.24 -5.65 35.33
C ALA A 78 9.73 -5.87 35.08
N ASP A 79 10.12 -6.02 33.81
CA ASP A 79 11.51 -6.28 33.43
C ASP A 79 12.02 -5.16 32.51
N ARG A 80 13.21 -4.62 32.82
CA ARG A 80 13.84 -3.57 32.01
C ARG A 80 14.89 -4.18 31.10
N LEU A 81 14.62 -4.16 29.80
CA LEU A 81 15.56 -4.58 28.78
C LEU A 81 16.66 -3.51 28.61
N GLN A 82 17.92 -3.92 28.76
CA GLN A 82 19.12 -3.09 28.59
C GLN A 82 19.71 -3.29 27.19
#